data_AF-A0A7V7WT34-F1
#
_entry.id   AF-A0A7V7WT34-F1
#
_cell.length_a   1.000
_cell.length_b   1.000
_cell.length_c   1.000
_cell.angle_alpha   90.00
_cell.angle_beta   90.00
_cell.angle_gamma   90.00
#
_symmetry.space_group_name_H-M   'P 1'
#
loop_
_entity.id
_entity.type
_entity.pdbx_description
1 polymer ?
#
loop_
_entity_poly.entity_id
_entity_poly.type
_entity_poly.pdbx_seq_one_letter_code
_entity_poly.pdbx_strand_id
1 'polypeptide(L)'
;MPFQNLLAKLRQRPAPAPTELPYPRPELAVAALLIEAAQVDGSIPESERAVIVRLIREHFHLPEQESEALLQIAEGEFSAALDDWVFTQAVRESFAKPERQTVLEMMWQVVYADGSLAHFEDALLNRSAQALGLSAEEADAARERAYARYCDGRDEGAA
;
A
#
# COMPACT_ATOMS: atom_id res chain seq x y z
N MET A 1 -6.89 6.46 -45.90
CA MET A 1 -7.79 6.08 -44.79
C MET A 1 -7.00 5.86 -43.50
N PRO A 2 -6.64 6.91 -42.76
CA PRO A 2 -5.83 6.79 -41.54
C PRO A 2 -6.61 6.17 -40.35
N PHE A 3 -7.90 6.46 -40.25
CA PHE A 3 -8.75 6.03 -39.13
C PHE A 3 -9.02 4.51 -39.10
N GLN A 4 -9.21 3.88 -40.26
CA GLN A 4 -9.41 2.43 -40.33
C GLN A 4 -8.15 1.65 -39.91
N ASN A 5 -6.97 2.19 -40.20
CA ASN A 5 -5.70 1.60 -39.79
C ASN A 5 -5.47 1.76 -38.27
N LEU A 6 -5.91 2.87 -37.69
CA LEU A 6 -5.93 3.08 -36.24
C LEU A 6 -6.89 2.09 -35.54
N LEU A 7 -8.11 1.90 -36.04
CA LEU A 7 -9.07 0.94 -35.48
C LEU A 7 -8.56 -0.50 -35.58
N ALA A 8 -7.86 -0.85 -36.66
CA ALA A 8 -7.23 -2.15 -36.80
C ALA A 8 -6.10 -2.37 -35.78
N LYS A 9 -5.33 -1.31 -35.45
CA LYS A 9 -4.29 -1.35 -34.40
C LYS A 9 -4.87 -1.42 -32.99
N LEU A 10 -5.97 -0.72 -32.70
CA LEU A 10 -6.62 -0.74 -31.38
C LEU A 10 -7.39 -2.06 -31.11
N ARG A 11 -7.81 -2.76 -32.15
CA ARG A 11 -8.43 -4.10 -32.05
C ARG A 11 -7.40 -5.21 -31.87
N GLN A 12 -6.12 -4.95 -32.12
CA GLN A 12 -5.08 -5.89 -31.78
C GLN A 12 -5.04 -5.99 -30.26
N ARG A 13 -5.21 -7.22 -29.76
CA ARG A 13 -5.07 -7.50 -28.34
C ARG A 13 -3.70 -6.94 -27.93
N PRO A 14 -3.62 -6.06 -26.92
CA PRO A 14 -2.33 -5.62 -26.42
C PRO A 14 -1.49 -6.87 -26.10
N ALA A 15 -0.17 -6.74 -26.25
CA ALA A 15 0.74 -7.81 -25.83
C ALA A 15 0.32 -8.28 -24.44
N PRO A 16 0.35 -9.60 -24.15
CA PRO A 16 0.04 -10.08 -22.82
C PRO A 16 0.83 -9.22 -21.84
N ALA A 17 0.15 -8.73 -20.79
CA ALA A 17 0.81 -8.02 -19.72
C ALA A 17 2.03 -8.85 -19.29
N PRO A 18 3.16 -8.22 -18.94
CA PRO A 18 4.35 -8.93 -18.48
C PRO A 18 3.93 -10.06 -17.52
N THR A 19 4.31 -11.29 -17.86
CA THR A 19 3.96 -12.48 -17.06
C THR A 19 4.61 -12.43 -15.68
N GLU A 20 5.66 -11.63 -15.54
CA GLU A 20 6.34 -11.36 -14.28
C GLU A 20 5.87 -10.00 -13.75
N LEU A 21 5.46 -9.97 -12.48
CA LEU A 21 5.15 -8.73 -11.80
C LEU A 21 6.38 -7.81 -11.84
N PRO A 22 6.22 -6.50 -12.16
CA PRO A 22 7.32 -5.53 -12.15
C PRO A 22 8.05 -5.45 -10.81
N TYR A 23 7.35 -5.83 -9.73
CA TYR A 23 7.83 -5.80 -8.36
C TYR A 23 7.87 -7.21 -7.76
N PRO A 24 8.93 -7.99 -8.05
CA PRO A 24 9.08 -9.33 -7.47
C PRO A 24 9.41 -9.30 -5.98
N ARG A 25 9.76 -8.12 -5.42
CA ARG A 25 10.09 -7.96 -4.00
C ARG A 25 8.85 -7.56 -3.21
N PRO A 26 8.29 -8.46 -2.36
CA PRO A 26 7.10 -8.16 -1.57
C PRO A 26 7.27 -6.93 -0.67
N GLU A 27 8.49 -6.64 -0.23
CA GLU A 27 8.79 -5.49 0.63
C GLU A 27 8.51 -4.17 -0.08
N LEU A 28 8.81 -4.08 -1.38
CA LEU A 28 8.55 -2.89 -2.20
C LEU A 28 7.05 -2.71 -2.42
N ALA A 29 6.32 -3.80 -2.68
CA ALA A 29 4.88 -3.75 -2.85
C ALA A 29 4.17 -3.33 -1.55
N VAL A 30 4.61 -3.83 -0.39
CA VAL A 30 4.09 -3.37 0.90
C VAL A 30 4.41 -1.89 1.10
N ALA A 31 5.65 -1.46 0.91
CA ALA A 31 6.03 -0.05 1.06
C ALA A 31 5.21 0.87 0.13
N ALA A 32 4.96 0.47 -1.12
CA ALA A 32 4.13 1.21 -2.06
C ALA A 32 2.67 1.34 -1.60
N LEU A 33 2.08 0.29 -1.01
CA LEU A 33 0.72 0.38 -0.43
C LEU A 33 0.68 1.28 0.81
N LEU A 34 1.75 1.32 1.61
CA LEU A 34 1.83 2.25 2.74
C LEU A 34 1.97 3.71 2.28
N ILE A 35 2.71 3.95 1.19
CA ILE A 35 2.77 5.25 0.52
C ILE A 35 1.38 5.65 0.02
N GLU A 36 0.64 4.75 -0.63
CA GLU A 36 -0.71 5.02 -1.09
C GLU A 36 -1.64 5.44 0.06
N ALA A 37 -1.50 4.78 1.21
CA ALA A 37 -2.27 5.11 2.42
C ALA A 37 -1.89 6.45 3.06
N ALA A 38 -0.66 6.93 2.85
CA ALA A 38 -0.18 8.24 3.31
C ALA A 38 -0.46 9.38 2.32
N GLN A 39 -0.66 9.08 1.03
CA GLN A 39 -0.63 10.13 0.04
C GLN A 39 -1.92 10.96 0.03
N VAL A 40 -1.80 12.20 0.51
CA VAL A 40 -2.79 13.27 0.33
C VAL A 40 -2.22 14.29 -0.67
N ASP A 41 -2.95 14.56 -1.76
CA ASP A 41 -2.61 15.56 -2.80
C ASP A 41 -1.22 15.41 -3.46
N GLY A 42 -0.62 14.21 -3.45
CA GLY A 42 0.58 13.90 -4.22
C GLY A 42 1.90 14.03 -3.46
N SER A 43 1.89 14.26 -2.14
CA SER A 43 3.10 14.29 -1.30
C SER A 43 2.88 13.60 0.04
N ILE A 44 3.96 13.07 0.62
CA ILE A 44 3.96 12.44 1.95
C ILE A 44 4.67 13.39 2.94
N PRO A 45 3.99 13.89 3.97
CA PRO A 45 4.61 14.61 5.08
C PRO A 45 5.71 13.80 5.79
N GLU A 46 6.75 14.45 6.29
CA GLU A 46 7.88 13.78 6.99
C GLU A 46 7.42 12.98 8.22
N SER A 47 6.36 13.44 8.91
CA SER A 47 5.76 12.73 10.03
C SER A 47 5.16 11.37 9.63
N GLU A 48 4.55 11.29 8.45
CA GLU A 48 4.00 10.05 7.91
C GLU A 48 5.10 9.16 7.34
N ARG A 49 6.11 9.77 6.71
CA ARG A 49 7.32 9.07 6.27
C ARG A 49 7.96 8.30 7.42
N ALA A 50 8.12 8.93 8.59
CA ALA A 50 8.66 8.29 9.78
C ALA A 50 7.81 7.11 10.25
N VAL A 51 6.47 7.20 10.14
CA VAL A 51 5.56 6.10 10.47
C VAL A 51 5.74 4.93 9.50
N ILE A 52 5.81 5.19 8.20
CA ILE A 52 6.03 4.15 7.19
C ILE A 52 7.39 3.45 7.41
N VAL A 53 8.46 4.21 7.64
CA VAL A 53 9.79 3.65 7.92
C VAL A 53 9.77 2.75 9.15
N ARG A 54 9.10 3.18 10.23
CA ARG A 54 8.94 2.37 11.45
C ARG A 54 8.21 1.06 11.15
N LEU A 55 7.09 1.12 10.44
CA LEU A 55 6.27 -0.05 10.10
C LEU A 55 7.05 -1.05 9.23
N ILE A 56 7.77 -0.56 8.22
CA ILE A 56 8.63 -1.39 7.36
C ILE A 56 9.72 -2.08 8.19
N ARG A 57 10.41 -1.32 9.05
CA ARG A 57 11.46 -1.86 9.93
C ARG A 57 10.94 -2.97 10.82
N GLU A 58 9.79 -2.75 11.48
CA GLU A 58 9.21 -3.69 12.41
C GLU A 58 8.70 -4.96 11.70
N HIS A 59 8.06 -4.79 10.54
CA HIS A 59 7.47 -5.90 9.80
C HIS A 59 8.52 -6.78 9.09
N PHE A 60 9.55 -6.19 8.50
CA PHE A 60 10.58 -6.90 7.74
C PHE A 60 11.90 -7.11 8.51
N HIS A 61 11.98 -6.63 9.75
CA HIS A 61 13.19 -6.69 10.58
C HIS A 61 14.43 -6.05 9.91
N LEU A 62 14.21 -4.94 9.18
CA LEU A 62 15.27 -4.24 8.44
C LEU A 62 15.91 -3.12 9.27
N PRO A 63 17.20 -2.81 9.09
CA PRO A 63 17.80 -1.59 9.63
C PRO A 63 17.05 -0.33 9.16
N GLU A 64 17.14 0.75 9.94
CA GLU A 64 16.52 2.04 9.61
C GLU A 64 16.98 2.56 8.24
N GLN A 65 18.28 2.51 7.96
CA GLN A 65 18.85 2.94 6.68
C GLN A 65 18.33 2.12 5.48
N GLU A 66 18.14 0.81 5.67
CA GLU A 66 17.58 -0.07 4.63
C GLU A 66 16.08 0.19 4.44
N SER A 67 15.36 0.48 5.53
CA SER A 67 13.94 0.82 5.50
C SER A 67 13.69 2.15 4.79
N GLU A 68 14.53 3.15 5.04
CA GLU A 68 14.48 4.43 4.31
C GLU A 68 14.81 4.28 2.83
N ALA A 69 15.82 3.46 2.49
CA ALA A 69 16.18 3.19 1.11
C ALA A 69 15.05 2.46 0.38
N LEU A 70 14.41 1.47 1.03
CA LEU A 70 13.25 0.77 0.50
C LEU A 70 12.10 1.74 0.25
N LEU A 71 11.80 2.64 1.20
CA LEU A 71 10.76 3.64 1.05
C LEU A 71 11.04 4.57 -0.14
N GLN A 72 12.27 5.07 -0.27
CA GLN A 72 12.67 5.93 -1.38
C GLN A 72 12.51 5.23 -2.75
N ILE A 73 12.86 3.94 -2.83
CA ILE A 73 12.67 3.16 -4.06
C ILE A 73 11.17 2.98 -4.33
N ALA A 74 10.39 2.62 -3.31
CA ALA A 74 8.96 2.41 -3.44
C ALA A 74 8.21 3.69 -3.84
N GLU A 75 8.62 4.87 -3.36
CA GLU A 75 8.07 6.17 -3.78
C GLU A 75 8.24 6.41 -5.29
N GLY A 76 9.44 6.10 -5.82
CA GLY A 76 9.73 6.22 -7.24
C GLY A 76 8.90 5.26 -8.09
N GLU A 77 8.77 4.01 -7.64
CA GLU A 77 7.98 2.99 -8.33
C GLU A 77 6.48 3.27 -8.26
N PHE A 78 5.97 3.69 -7.10
CA PHE A 78 4.59 4.10 -6.93
C PHE A 78 4.24 5.29 -7.83
N SER A 79 5.13 6.29 -7.92
CA SER A 79 4.95 7.44 -8.81
C SER A 79 4.98 7.08 -10.31
N ALA A 80 5.67 6.00 -10.67
CA ALA A 80 5.76 5.50 -12.04
C ALA A 80 4.63 4.52 -12.41
N ALA A 81 3.95 3.94 -11.41
CA ALA A 81 2.88 2.98 -11.61
C ALA A 81 1.62 3.65 -12.17
N LEU A 82 0.94 2.95 -13.07
CA LEU A 82 -0.34 3.40 -13.63
C LEU A 82 -1.53 3.12 -12.70
N ASP A 83 -1.40 2.12 -11.83
CA ASP A 83 -2.47 1.64 -10.94
C ASP A 83 -1.88 0.84 -9.76
N ASP A 84 -2.60 0.82 -8.63
CA ASP A 84 -2.21 0.14 -7.38
C ASP A 84 -2.33 -1.39 -7.47
N TRP A 85 -3.07 -1.89 -8.46
CA TRP A 85 -3.30 -3.32 -8.70
C TRP A 85 -1.99 -4.12 -8.72
N VAL A 86 -0.92 -3.57 -9.28
CA VAL A 86 0.38 -4.26 -9.36
C VAL A 86 0.97 -4.56 -7.99
N PHE A 87 0.81 -3.65 -7.02
CA PHE A 87 1.31 -3.82 -5.66
C PHE A 87 0.41 -4.76 -4.87
N THR A 88 -0.91 -4.60 -4.98
CA THR A 88 -1.85 -5.50 -4.31
C THR A 88 -1.71 -6.94 -4.82
N GLN A 89 -1.49 -7.17 -6.13
CA GLN A 89 -1.19 -8.51 -6.65
C GLN A 89 0.13 -9.07 -6.11
N ALA A 90 1.21 -8.29 -6.11
CA ALA A 90 2.50 -8.73 -5.57
C ALA A 90 2.38 -9.16 -4.10
N VAL A 91 1.63 -8.43 -3.28
CA VAL A 91 1.33 -8.82 -1.89
C VAL A 91 0.50 -10.10 -1.83
N ARG A 92 -0.54 -10.25 -2.66
CA ARG A 92 -1.34 -11.49 -2.68
C ARG A 92 -0.53 -12.72 -3.07
N GLU A 93 0.36 -12.59 -4.05
CA GLU A 93 1.14 -13.73 -4.56
C GLU A 93 2.25 -14.13 -3.60
N SER A 94 2.79 -13.17 -2.85
CA SER A 94 3.94 -13.39 -1.97
C SER A 94 3.56 -13.81 -0.56
N PHE A 95 2.39 -13.39 -0.06
CA PHE A 95 2.02 -13.57 1.35
C PHE A 95 0.81 -14.49 1.56
N ALA A 96 0.79 -15.16 2.70
CA ALA A 96 -0.39 -15.87 3.18
C ALA A 96 -1.46 -14.88 3.69
N LYS A 97 -2.70 -15.34 3.79
CA LYS A 97 -3.83 -14.49 4.19
C LYS A 97 -3.63 -13.72 5.51
N PRO A 98 -3.07 -14.31 6.59
CA PRO A 98 -2.80 -13.58 7.84
C PRO A 98 -1.80 -12.42 7.67
N GLU A 99 -0.78 -12.61 6.83
CA GLU A 99 0.20 -11.55 6.53
C GLU A 99 -0.45 -10.44 5.71
N ARG A 100 -1.35 -10.76 4.78
CA ARG A 100 -2.13 -9.75 4.04
C ARG A 100 -3.02 -8.91 4.96
N GLN A 101 -3.61 -9.51 6.00
CA GLN A 101 -4.32 -8.76 7.04
C GLN A 101 -3.38 -7.83 7.80
N THR A 102 -2.15 -8.27 8.06
CA THR A 102 -1.12 -7.43 8.70
C THR A 102 -0.75 -6.24 7.82
N VAL A 103 -0.61 -6.44 6.51
CA VAL A 103 -0.38 -5.33 5.55
C VAL A 103 -1.52 -4.33 5.59
N LEU A 104 -2.79 -4.78 5.55
CA LEU A 104 -3.94 -3.89 5.66
C LEU A 104 -3.98 -3.13 6.99
N GLU A 105 -3.62 -3.80 8.09
CA GLU A 105 -3.49 -3.19 9.41
C GLU A 105 -2.39 -2.13 9.45
N MET A 106 -1.26 -2.34 8.77
CA MET A 106 -0.22 -1.32 8.62
C MET A 106 -0.71 -0.12 7.82
N MET A 107 -1.47 -0.32 6.74
CA MET A 107 -2.09 0.78 5.99
C MET A 107 -3.02 1.62 6.88
N TRP A 108 -3.82 0.98 7.74
CA TRP A 108 -4.64 1.70 8.73
C TRP A 108 -3.83 2.50 9.74
N GLN A 109 -2.68 1.98 10.19
CA GLN A 109 -1.81 2.71 11.10
C GLN A 109 -1.22 3.97 10.47
N VAL A 110 -0.96 3.96 9.17
CA VAL A 110 -0.53 5.15 8.42
C VAL A 110 -1.66 6.19 8.40
N VAL A 111 -2.87 5.79 8.01
CA VAL A 111 -4.06 6.66 8.00
C VAL A 111 -4.34 7.29 9.36
N TYR A 112 -4.25 6.50 10.45
CA TYR A 112 -4.50 7.05 11.78
C TYR A 112 -3.43 8.05 12.25
N ALA A 113 -2.22 8.00 11.69
CA ALA A 113 -1.14 8.89 12.07
C ALA A 113 -1.36 10.35 11.62
N ASP A 114 -2.03 10.59 10.49
CA ASP A 114 -2.33 11.94 9.99
C ASP A 114 -3.39 12.67 10.85
N GLY A 115 -4.20 11.91 11.61
CA GLY A 115 -5.15 12.49 12.58
C GLY A 115 -6.36 13.21 11.96
N SER A 116 -6.42 13.34 10.64
CA SER A 116 -7.54 13.86 9.87
C SER A 116 -8.22 12.74 9.08
N LEU A 117 -8.95 11.87 9.78
CA LEU A 117 -9.80 10.83 9.17
C LEU A 117 -10.70 11.43 8.08
N ALA A 118 -10.33 11.22 6.82
CA ALA A 118 -11.11 11.67 5.69
C ALA A 118 -11.94 10.51 5.16
N HIS A 119 -13.20 10.77 4.81
CA HIS A 119 -14.12 9.80 4.20
C HIS A 119 -13.56 9.03 2.99
N PHE A 120 -12.53 9.58 2.33
CA PHE A 120 -11.85 8.96 1.20
C PHE A 120 -10.97 7.76 1.59
N GLU A 121 -10.45 7.71 2.81
CA GLU A 121 -9.54 6.65 3.26
C GLU A 121 -10.27 5.34 3.51
N ASP A 122 -11.50 5.38 4.03
CA ASP A 122 -12.34 4.18 4.18
C ASP A 122 -12.57 3.49 2.82
N ALA A 123 -12.79 4.26 1.75
CA ALA A 123 -12.99 3.72 0.41
C ALA A 123 -11.71 3.09 -0.15
N LEU A 124 -10.56 3.75 0.03
CA LEU A 124 -9.24 3.23 -0.36
C LEU A 124 -8.97 1.90 0.36
N LEU A 125 -9.02 1.88 1.68
CA LEU A 125 -8.67 0.71 2.49
C LEU A 125 -9.62 -0.46 2.23
N ASN A 126 -10.91 -0.20 1.97
CA ASN A 126 -11.86 -1.24 1.56
C ASN A 126 -11.57 -1.80 0.16
N ARG A 127 -11.14 -0.95 -0.80
CA ARG A 127 -10.69 -1.40 -2.12
C ARG A 127 -9.44 -2.25 -1.99
N SER A 128 -8.47 -1.80 -1.21
CA SER A 128 -7.21 -2.53 -0.95
C SER A 128 -7.48 -3.86 -0.25
N ALA A 129 -8.39 -3.92 0.73
CA ALA A 129 -8.78 -5.18 1.39
C ALA A 129 -9.34 -6.22 0.40
N GLN A 130 -10.24 -5.80 -0.51
CA GLN A 130 -10.76 -6.66 -1.57
C GLN A 130 -9.66 -7.09 -2.53
N ALA A 131 -8.79 -6.15 -2.91
CA ALA A 131 -7.64 -6.44 -3.76
C ALA A 131 -6.69 -7.44 -3.09
N LEU A 132 -6.48 -7.37 -1.78
CA LEU A 132 -5.67 -8.35 -1.01
C LEU A 132 -6.37 -9.71 -0.81
N GLY A 133 -7.65 -9.83 -1.18
CA GLY A 133 -8.44 -11.05 -1.04
C GLY A 133 -8.91 -11.31 0.40
N LEU A 134 -9.18 -10.24 1.14
CA LEU A 134 -9.71 -10.28 2.50
C LEU A 134 -11.24 -10.15 2.50
N SER A 135 -11.90 -10.83 3.42
CA SER A 135 -13.33 -10.62 3.69
C SER A 135 -13.54 -9.31 4.46
N ALA A 136 -14.79 -8.83 4.51
CA ALA A 136 -15.14 -7.67 5.33
C ALA A 136 -14.78 -7.88 6.81
N GLU A 137 -15.08 -9.05 7.37
CA GLU A 137 -14.74 -9.40 8.76
C GLU A 137 -13.23 -9.34 9.04
N GLU A 138 -12.42 -9.81 8.10
CA GLU A 138 -10.95 -9.78 8.23
C GLU A 138 -10.40 -8.35 8.10
N ALA A 139 -11.03 -7.53 7.26
CA ALA A 139 -10.69 -6.12 7.10
C ALA A 139 -11.06 -5.31 8.35
N ASP A 140 -12.24 -5.56 8.92
CA ASP A 140 -12.69 -4.94 10.17
C ASP A 140 -11.77 -5.33 11.34
N ALA A 141 -11.40 -6.61 11.45
CA ALA A 141 -10.46 -7.07 12.47
C ALA A 141 -9.07 -6.41 12.33
N ALA A 142 -8.57 -6.20 11.11
CA ALA A 142 -7.32 -5.48 10.86
C ALA A 142 -7.42 -4.00 11.29
N ARG A 143 -8.54 -3.34 10.98
CA ARG A 143 -8.83 -1.97 11.41
C ARG A 143 -8.89 -1.84 12.92
N GLU A 144 -9.58 -2.74 13.61
CA GLU A 144 -9.69 -2.75 15.07
C GLU A 144 -8.32 -2.88 15.75
N ARG A 145 -7.45 -3.76 15.25
CA ARG A 145 -6.08 -3.91 15.78
C ARG A 145 -5.23 -2.66 15.54
N ALA A 146 -5.32 -2.06 14.36
CA ALA A 146 -4.63 -0.81 14.06
C ALA A 146 -5.10 0.32 14.99
N TYR A 147 -6.41 0.42 15.23
CA TYR A 147 -6.99 1.42 16.13
C TYR A 147 -6.55 1.21 17.58
N ALA A 148 -6.53 -0.04 18.07
CA ALA A 148 -6.03 -0.35 19.41
C ALA A 148 -4.58 0.11 19.61
N ARG A 149 -3.69 -0.20 18.65
CA ARG A 149 -2.29 0.27 18.69
C ARG A 149 -2.16 1.79 18.65
N TYR A 150 -3.03 2.45 17.88
CA TYR A 150 -3.05 3.90 17.82
C TYR A 150 -3.45 4.53 19.17
N CYS A 151 -4.45 3.97 19.85
CA CYS A 151 -4.85 4.40 21.19
C CYS A 151 -3.72 4.20 22.20
N ASP A 152 -3.10 3.01 22.24
CA ASP A 152 -2.00 2.70 23.16
C ASP A 152 -0.82 3.69 23.00
N GLY A 153 -0.45 4.01 21.76
CA GLY A 153 0.64 4.95 21.47
C GLY A 153 0.35 6.42 21.80
N ARG A 154 -0.93 6.82 21.92
CA ARG A 154 -1.30 8.18 22.36
C ARG A 154 -1.22 8.35 23.86
N ASP A 155 -1.49 7.29 24.62
CA ASP A 155 -1.44 7.35 26.09
C ASP A 155 0.00 7.44 26.61
N GLU A 156 0.98 6.86 25.90
CA GLU A 156 2.41 6.97 26.26
C GLU A 156 3.03 8.35 25.97
N GLY A 157 2.50 9.11 25.00
CA GLY A 157 2.99 10.44 24.63
C GLY A 157 2.40 11.59 25.47
N ALA A 158 1.42 11.30 26.34
CA ALA A 158 0.73 12.27 27.19
C ALA A 158 1.15 12.22 28.68
N ALA A 159 2.16 11.41 29.01
CA ALA A 159 2.74 11.25 30.35
C ALA A 159 4.15 11.85 30.43
#